data_AF-A0A7V2WRI6-F1
#
_entry.id   AF-A0A7V2WRI6-F1
#
_cell.length_a   1.000
_cell.length_b   1.000
_cell.length_c   1.000
_cell.angle_alpha   90.00
_cell.angle_beta   90.00
_cell.angle_gamma   90.00
#
_symmetry.space_group_name_H-M   'P 1'
#
loop_
_entity.id
_entity.type
_entity.pdbx_description
1 polymer ?
#
loop_
_entity_poly.entity_id
_entity_poly.type
_entity_poly.pdbx_seq_one_letter_code
_entity_poly.pdbx_strand_id
1 'polypeptide(L)'
;MKKYLPYLFALPLFAFAALTFFLSTSVIFDLFNVRASQGNYVLFIVVTNLICSLIYFAAVYGFIKQKNWTTLLLGSALALLILAFAYFTIYINNGGVYEVKTYGAMMFRMAVTAVFTLLAYFVIPKKAALL
;
A
#
# COMPACT_ATOMS: atom_id res chain seq x y z
N MET A 1 10.48 25.08 11.12
CA MET A 1 9.52 24.37 10.23
C MET A 1 9.84 22.89 9.98
N LYS A 2 11.10 22.41 10.05
CA LYS A 2 11.46 20.99 9.75
C LYS A 2 10.92 19.92 10.71
N LYS A 3 10.46 20.28 11.92
CA LYS A 3 10.04 19.33 12.97
C LYS A 3 8.69 18.65 12.70
N TYR A 4 7.79 19.31 11.96
CA TYR A 4 6.44 18.80 11.66
C TYR A 4 6.35 18.08 10.32
N LEU A 5 7.35 18.26 9.44
CA LEU A 5 7.40 17.65 8.12
C LEU A 5 7.19 16.12 8.11
N PRO A 6 7.82 15.32 9.00
CA PRO A 6 7.53 13.88 9.06
C PRO A 6 6.09 13.54 9.43
N TYR A 7 5.44 14.33 10.30
CA TYR A 7 4.06 14.09 10.70
C TYR A 7 3.07 14.42 9.57
N LEU A 8 3.41 15.41 8.74
CA LEU A 8 2.61 15.78 7.56
C LEU A 8 2.45 14.61 6.58
N PHE A 9 3.47 13.77 6.43
CA PHE A 9 3.42 12.58 5.57
C PHE A 9 2.96 11.32 6.30
N ALA A 10 3.30 11.18 7.58
CA ALA A 10 2.91 10.04 8.39
C ALA A 10 1.39 9.95 8.58
N LEU A 11 0.70 11.08 8.78
CA LEU A 11 -0.75 11.09 9.05
C LEU A 11 -1.58 10.59 7.86
N PRO A 12 -1.41 11.10 6.61
CA PRO A 12 -2.17 10.59 5.47
C PRO A 12 -1.79 9.14 5.12
N LEU A 13 -0.52 8.76 5.28
CA LEU A 13 -0.10 7.37 5.08
C LEU A 13 -0.75 6.43 6.10
N PHE A 14 -0.87 6.87 7.36
CA PHE A 14 -1.57 6.12 8.40
C PHE A 14 -3.06 5.96 8.08
N ALA A 15 -3.73 7.04 7.67
CA ALA A 15 -5.14 6.97 7.27
C ALA A 15 -5.33 5.99 6.11
N PHE A 16 -4.47 6.06 5.10
CA PHE A 16 -4.49 5.14 3.96
C PHE A 16 -4.22 3.68 4.36
N ALA A 17 -3.26 3.44 5.26
CA ALA A 17 -2.95 2.12 5.79
C ALA A 17 -4.14 1.54 6.58
N ALA A 18 -4.73 2.33 7.48
CA ALA A 18 -5.87 1.93 8.30
C ALA A 18 -7.10 1.60 7.45
N LEU A 19 -7.42 2.44 6.47
CA LEU A 19 -8.52 2.19 5.53
C LEU A 19 -8.29 0.92 4.72
N THR A 20 -7.06 0.72 4.21
CA THR A 20 -6.73 -0.48 3.43
C THR A 20 -6.80 -1.75 4.29
N PHE A 21 -6.25 -1.70 5.51
CA PHE A 21 -6.31 -2.81 6.46
C PHE A 21 -7.75 -3.17 6.81
N PHE A 22 -8.57 -2.17 7.14
CA PHE A 22 -9.98 -2.35 7.47
C PHE A 22 -10.76 -2.98 6.31
N LEU A 23 -10.62 -2.45 5.09
CA LEU A 23 -11.30 -2.97 3.91
C LEU A 23 -10.85 -4.40 3.57
N SER A 24 -9.54 -4.67 3.57
CA SER A 24 -9.03 -6.01 3.27
C SER A 24 -9.47 -7.04 4.30
N THR A 25 -9.39 -6.69 5.59
CA THR A 25 -9.81 -7.58 6.68
C THR A 25 -11.31 -7.83 6.62
N SER A 26 -12.11 -6.79 6.35
CA SER A 26 -13.57 -6.93 6.24
C SER A 26 -13.97 -7.85 5.08
N VAL A 27 -13.23 -7.83 3.97
CA VAL A 27 -13.49 -8.72 2.83
C VAL A 27 -13.04 -10.16 3.11
N ILE A 28 -11.92 -10.35 3.82
CA ILE A 28 -11.38 -11.69 4.14
C ILE A 28 -12.24 -12.41 5.19
N PHE A 29 -12.65 -11.69 6.23
CA PHE A 29 -13.42 -12.25 7.36
C PHE A 29 -14.93 -12.02 7.24
N ASP A 30 -15.39 -11.53 6.09
CA ASP A 30 -16.79 -11.21 5.82
C ASP A 30 -17.45 -10.30 6.88
N LEU A 31 -16.66 -9.34 7.38
CA LEU A 31 -17.13 -8.40 8.38
C LEU A 31 -18.03 -7.35 7.72
N PHE A 32 -19.10 -6.98 8.41
CA PHE A 32 -20.00 -5.89 8.02
C PHE A 32 -20.65 -6.07 6.63
N ASN A 33 -20.78 -7.30 6.12
CA ASN A 33 -21.36 -7.60 4.80
C ASN A 33 -20.66 -6.87 3.62
N VAL A 34 -19.41 -6.44 3.81
CA VAL A 34 -18.64 -5.70 2.79
C VAL A 34 -18.37 -6.54 1.55
N ARG A 35 -18.38 -7.87 1.69
CA ARG A 35 -18.19 -8.84 0.61
C ARG A 35 -19.28 -8.74 -0.45
N ALA A 36 -20.53 -8.55 -0.04
CA ALA A 36 -21.66 -8.40 -0.96
C ALA A 36 -21.52 -7.14 -1.85
N SER A 37 -20.92 -6.09 -1.32
CA SER A 37 -20.68 -4.82 -2.03
C SER A 37 -19.51 -4.86 -3.01
N GLN A 38 -18.60 -5.82 -2.84
CA GLN A 38 -17.39 -5.98 -3.67
C GLN A 38 -17.58 -6.89 -4.88
N GLY A 39 -18.62 -7.74 -4.92
CA GLY A 39 -18.90 -8.60 -6.08
C GLY A 39 -17.77 -9.60 -6.36
N ASN A 40 -17.35 -9.71 -7.62
CA ASN A 40 -16.27 -10.63 -8.05
C ASN A 40 -14.88 -10.02 -7.82
N TYR A 41 -14.52 -9.80 -6.56
CA TYR A 41 -13.17 -9.40 -6.21
C TYR A 41 -12.22 -10.59 -6.25
N VAL A 42 -10.95 -10.32 -6.52
CA VAL A 42 -9.93 -11.36 -6.61
C VAL A 42 -9.19 -11.48 -5.28
N LEU A 43 -9.34 -12.62 -4.61
CA LEU A 43 -8.87 -12.83 -3.24
C LEU A 43 -7.36 -12.57 -3.07
N PHE A 44 -6.53 -12.99 -4.02
CA PHE A 44 -5.09 -12.76 -3.92
C PHE A 44 -4.75 -11.26 -3.85
N ILE A 45 -5.49 -10.41 -4.57
CA ILE A 45 -5.29 -8.95 -4.55
C ILE A 45 -5.62 -8.39 -3.17
N VAL A 46 -6.70 -8.88 -2.55
CA VAL A 46 -7.10 -8.47 -1.20
C VAL A 46 -6.02 -8.83 -0.17
N VAL A 47 -5.42 -10.02 -0.29
CA VAL A 47 -4.31 -10.47 0.56
C VAL A 47 -3.05 -9.63 0.32
N THR A 48 -2.67 -9.38 -0.94
CA THR A 48 -1.56 -8.48 -1.27
C THR A 48 -1.76 -7.09 -0.65
N ASN A 49 -2.97 -6.54 -0.75
CA ASN A 49 -3.31 -5.24 -0.14
C ASN A 49 -3.21 -5.27 1.38
N LEU A 50 -3.61 -6.39 2.02
CA LEU A 50 -3.48 -6.56 3.47
C LEU A 50 -2.00 -6.52 3.87
N ILE A 51 -1.14 -7.27 3.17
CA ILE A 51 0.31 -7.27 3.41
C ILE A 51 0.89 -5.87 3.24
N CYS A 52 0.52 -5.17 2.16
CA CYS A 52 0.97 -3.80 1.92
C CYS A 52 0.54 -2.85 3.05
N SER A 53 -0.67 -2.99 3.59
CA SER A 53 -1.13 -2.16 4.71
C SER A 53 -0.28 -2.31 5.97
N LEU A 54 0.21 -3.51 6.25
CA LEU A 54 1.14 -3.77 7.36
C LEU A 54 2.50 -3.10 7.12
N ILE A 55 2.99 -3.15 5.88
CA ILE A 55 4.22 -2.45 5.48
C ILE A 55 4.04 -0.93 5.62
N TYR A 56 2.88 -0.39 5.26
CA TYR A 56 2.58 1.04 5.42
C TYR A 56 2.56 1.47 6.89
N PHE A 57 2.01 0.66 7.80
CA PHE A 57 2.10 0.97 9.24
C PHE A 57 3.54 1.03 9.73
N ALA A 58 4.41 0.12 9.29
CA ALA A 58 5.83 0.18 9.60
C ALA A 58 6.49 1.44 8.98
N ALA A 59 6.09 1.83 7.77
CA ALA A 59 6.57 3.04 7.11
C ALA A 59 6.12 4.34 7.80
N VAL A 60 4.91 4.38 8.37
CA VAL A 60 4.43 5.51 9.21
C VAL A 60 5.38 5.73 10.39
N TYR A 61 5.73 4.65 11.09
CA TYR A 61 6.74 4.72 12.17
C TYR A 61 8.10 5.20 11.64
N GLY A 62 8.49 4.70 10.47
CA GLY A 62 9.69 5.11 9.76
C GLY A 62 9.76 6.60 9.45
N PHE A 63 8.66 7.21 8.96
CA PHE A 63 8.54 8.65 8.74
C PHE A 63 8.68 9.45 10.03
N ILE A 64 7.94 9.06 11.08
CA ILE A 64 7.98 9.76 12.39
C ILE A 64 9.40 9.76 12.98
N LYS A 65 10.12 8.64 12.84
CA LYS A 65 11.48 8.47 13.36
C LYS A 65 12.59 8.81 12.36
N GLN A 66 12.24 9.29 11.16
CA GLN A 66 13.19 9.68 10.11
C GLN A 66 14.23 8.58 9.80
N LYS A 67 13.76 7.34 9.65
CA LYS A 67 14.65 6.18 9.47
C LYS A 67 14.80 5.82 7.98
N ASN A 68 16.02 5.55 7.55
CA ASN A 68 16.37 5.23 6.15
C ASN A 68 15.68 3.97 5.57
N TRP A 69 15.36 2.96 6.39
CA TRP A 69 14.60 1.77 5.97
C TRP A 69 13.17 2.06 5.46
N THR A 70 12.61 3.25 5.71
CA THR A 70 11.25 3.63 5.28
C THR A 70 11.12 3.59 3.76
N THR A 71 12.15 4.07 3.05
CA THR A 71 12.18 4.06 1.58
C THR A 71 12.26 2.65 1.03
N LEU A 72 13.01 1.76 1.70
CA LEU A 72 13.10 0.35 1.32
C LEU A 72 11.77 -0.37 1.55
N LEU A 73 11.08 -0.11 2.66
CA LEU A 73 9.76 -0.67 2.96
C LEU A 73 8.70 -0.24 1.94
N LEU A 74 8.63 1.06 1.64
CA LEU A 74 7.65 1.55 0.65
C LEU A 74 8.01 1.10 -0.77
N GLY A 75 9.31 1.01 -1.09
CA GLY A 75 9.79 0.45 -2.34
C GLY A 75 9.43 -1.03 -2.51
N SER A 76 9.57 -1.84 -1.46
CA SER A 76 9.19 -3.26 -1.51
C SER A 76 7.67 -3.45 -1.61
N ALA A 77 6.87 -2.62 -0.92
CA ALA A 77 5.42 -2.61 -1.09
C ALA A 77 5.01 -2.24 -2.53
N LEU A 78 5.66 -1.24 -3.13
CA LEU A 78 5.41 -0.86 -4.52
C LEU A 78 5.76 -1.99 -5.50
N ALA A 79 6.91 -2.65 -5.31
CA ALA A 79 7.31 -3.80 -6.13
C ALA A 79 6.30 -4.95 -6.00
N LEU A 80 5.84 -5.25 -4.78
CA LEU A 80 4.83 -6.26 -4.52
C LEU A 80 3.51 -5.93 -5.24
N LEU A 81 3.07 -4.67 -5.21
CA LEU A 81 1.87 -4.23 -5.92
C LEU A 81 2.02 -4.34 -7.44
N ILE A 82 3.17 -3.96 -8.00
CA ILE A 82 3.44 -4.07 -9.44
C ILE A 82 3.41 -5.54 -9.88
N LEU A 83 4.04 -6.44 -9.13
CA LEU A 83 4.02 -7.87 -9.41
C LEU A 83 2.59 -8.44 -9.34
N ALA A 84 1.85 -8.07 -8.30
CA ALA A 84 0.46 -8.48 -8.16
C ALA A 84 -0.42 -7.95 -9.31
N PHE A 85 -0.16 -6.72 -9.78
CA PHE A 85 -0.90 -6.12 -10.88
C PHE A 85 -0.57 -6.75 -12.23
N ALA A 86 0.70 -7.10 -12.46
CA ALA A 86 1.13 -7.86 -13.63
C ALA A 86 0.45 -9.23 -13.66
N TYR A 87 0.47 -9.94 -12.53
CA TYR A 87 -0.24 -11.22 -12.39
C TYR A 87 -1.76 -11.07 -12.58
N PHE A 88 -2.36 -10.01 -12.03
CA PHE A 88 -3.78 -9.71 -12.24
C PHE A 88 -4.13 -9.45 -13.71
N THR A 89 -3.27 -8.74 -14.44
CA THR A 89 -3.47 -8.50 -15.87
C THR A 89 -3.43 -9.81 -16.67
N ILE A 90 -2.51 -10.73 -16.33
CA ILE A 90 -2.47 -12.08 -16.92
C ILE A 90 -3.75 -12.86 -16.59
N TYR A 91 -4.20 -12.80 -15.33
CA TYR A 91 -5.45 -13.44 -14.89
C TYR A 91 -6.67 -12.96 -15.69
N ILE A 92 -6.79 -11.64 -15.91
CA ILE A 92 -7.87 -11.05 -16.72
C ILE A 92 -7.77 -11.52 -18.17
N ASN A 93 -6.58 -11.49 -18.78
CA ASN A 93 -6.37 -11.92 -20.17
C ASN A 93 -6.72 -13.39 -20.40
N ASN A 94 -6.60 -14.23 -19.36
CA ASN A 94 -6.99 -15.63 -19.39
C ASN A 94 -8.49 -15.87 -19.13
N GLY A 95 -9.31 -14.82 -19.13
CA GLY A 95 -10.76 -14.91 -18.91
C GLY A 95 -11.18 -14.87 -17.44
N GLY A 96 -10.29 -14.45 -16.54
CA GLY A 96 -10.59 -14.30 -15.12
C GLY A 96 -11.70 -13.27 -14.85
N VAL A 97 -12.65 -13.63 -14.00
CA VAL A 97 -13.75 -12.72 -13.62
C VAL A 97 -13.20 -11.67 -12.67
N TYR A 98 -13.46 -10.40 -12.97
CA TYR A 98 -13.01 -9.29 -12.14
C TYR A 98 -13.99 -8.13 -12.19
N GLU A 99 -13.97 -7.35 -11.13
CA GLU A 99 -14.67 -6.06 -11.07
C GLU A 99 -13.76 -4.93 -11.54
N VAL A 100 -14.29 -4.00 -12.34
CA VAL A 100 -13.57 -2.78 -12.78
C VAL A 100 -13.09 -1.95 -11.57
N LYS A 101 -13.86 -1.99 -10.47
CA LYS A 101 -13.50 -1.36 -9.18
C LYS A 101 -12.18 -1.89 -8.62
N THR A 102 -11.90 -3.19 -8.80
CA THR A 102 -10.65 -3.83 -8.35
C THR A 102 -9.45 -3.28 -9.11
N TYR A 103 -9.59 -3.11 -10.43
CA TYR A 103 -8.54 -2.55 -11.29
C TYR A 103 -8.23 -1.10 -10.90
N GLY A 104 -9.25 -0.25 -10.78
CA GLY A 104 -9.09 1.14 -10.37
C GLY A 104 -8.48 1.27 -8.96
N ALA A 105 -8.95 0.45 -8.01
CA ALA A 105 -8.40 0.45 -6.65
C ALA A 105 -6.92 0.05 -6.63
N MET A 106 -6.50 -0.91 -7.46
CA MET A 106 -5.10 -1.35 -7.52
C MET A 106 -4.19 -0.25 -8.09
N MET A 107 -4.61 0.40 -9.17
CA MET A 107 -3.91 1.56 -9.75
C MET A 107 -3.76 2.70 -8.75
N PHE A 108 -4.84 3.04 -8.03
CA PHE A 108 -4.81 4.07 -6.99
C PHE A 108 -3.79 3.73 -5.90
N ARG A 109 -3.77 2.49 -5.39
CA ARG A 109 -2.80 2.08 -4.37
C ARG A 109 -1.36 2.15 -4.87
N MET A 110 -1.09 1.72 -6.10
CA MET A 110 0.24 1.84 -6.70
C MET A 110 0.70 3.29 -6.78
N ALA A 111 -0.16 4.19 -7.27
CA ALA A 111 0.15 5.61 -7.38
C ALA A 111 0.44 6.24 -6.00
N VAL A 112 -0.42 6.00 -5.01
CA VAL A 112 -0.22 6.50 -3.64
C VAL A 112 1.10 5.97 -3.06
N THR A 113 1.37 4.67 -3.21
CA THR A 113 2.61 4.07 -2.72
C THR A 113 3.83 4.67 -3.39
N ALA A 114 3.81 4.85 -4.71
CA ALA A 114 4.90 5.46 -5.45
C ALA A 114 5.18 6.89 -4.98
N VAL A 115 4.14 7.70 -4.77
CA VAL A 115 4.27 9.05 -4.21
C VAL A 115 4.93 9.00 -2.83
N PHE A 116 4.49 8.14 -1.92
CA PHE A 116 5.09 8.03 -0.59
C PHE A 116 6.53 7.49 -0.62
N THR A 117 6.85 6.56 -1.53
CA THR A 117 8.23 6.08 -1.74
C THR A 117 9.14 7.23 -2.17
N LEU A 118 8.71 8.05 -3.13
CA LEU A 118 9.46 9.23 -3.58
C LEU A 118 9.61 10.25 -2.45
N LEU A 119 8.54 10.56 -1.73
CA LEU A 119 8.59 11.47 -0.58
C LEU A 119 9.55 10.96 0.49
N ALA A 120 9.52 9.67 0.82
CA ALA A 120 10.46 9.06 1.77
C ALA A 120 11.90 9.20 1.29
N TYR A 121 12.16 8.98 0.00
CA TYR A 121 13.49 9.12 -0.59
C TYR A 121 14.06 10.54 -0.50
N PHE A 122 13.23 11.57 -0.66
CA PHE A 122 13.68 12.97 -0.60
C PHE A 122 13.71 13.56 0.81
N VAL A 123 12.78 13.16 1.67
CA VAL A 123 12.61 13.76 3.01
C VAL A 123 13.52 13.11 4.04
N ILE A 124 13.78 11.80 3.93
CA ILE A 124 14.55 11.06 4.92
C ILE A 124 16.03 11.20 4.59
N PRO A 125 16.85 11.74 5.51
CA PRO A 125 18.28 11.88 5.28
C PRO A 125 18.90 10.49 5.10
N LYS A 126 19.62 10.32 3.99
CA LYS A 126 20.47 9.14 3.79
C LYS A 126 21.54 9.19 4.87
N LYS A 127 21.54 8.23 5.80
CA LYS A 127 22.77 7.94 6.53
C LYS A 127 23.79 7.56 5.46
N ALA A 128 24.86 8.34 5.34
CA ALA A 128 26.07 7.86 4.66
C ALA A 128 26.35 6.49 5.27
N ALA A 129 26.34 5.45 4.44
CA ALA A 129 26.80 4.15 4.86
C ALA A 129 28.27 4.34 5.24
N LEU A 130 28.54 4.49 6.53
CA LEU A 130 29.88 4.31 7.08
C LEU A 130 30.15 2.81 6.95
N LEU A 131 30.73 2.45 5.80
CA LEU A 131 31.56 1.27 5.64
C LEU A 131 32.98 1.66 6.01
#